data_AF-A0A7S2LN20-F1
#
_entry.id   AF-A0A7S2LN20-F1
#
_cell.length_a   1.000
_cell.length_b   1.000
_cell.length_c   1.000
_cell.angle_alpha   90.00
_cell.angle_beta   90.00
_cell.angle_gamma   90.00
#
_symmetry.space_group_name_H-M   'P 1'
#
loop_
_entity.id
_entity.type
_entity.pdbx_description
1 polymer ?
#
loop_
_entity_poly.entity_id
_entity_poly.type
_entity_poly.pdbx_seq_one_letter_code
_entity_poly.pdbx_strand_id
1 'polypeptide(L)'
;KGVLSVDEVIAEMTDLWNTRTQALGKQEQRNLYRAVLGLQPIYEQLNCTAGRENVLGRCEPCPKGMFKAIAGVEACARCPRGSYANSTESASCHRCPADTSTD
;
A
#
# COMPACT_ATOMS: atom_id res chain seq x y z
N LYS A 1 -0.54 -52.87 -0.52
CA LYS A 1 -0.57 -51.38 -0.43
C LYS A 1 -2.03 -51.01 -0.21
N GLY A 2 -2.38 -50.62 1.01
CA GLY A 2 -3.77 -50.42 1.43
C GLY A 2 -4.38 -49.21 0.75
N VAL A 3 -5.65 -49.30 0.37
CA VAL A 3 -6.45 -48.15 -0.06
C VAL A 3 -6.81 -47.37 1.20
N LEU A 4 -6.53 -46.07 1.22
CA LEU A 4 -6.93 -45.19 2.31
C LEU A 4 -8.46 -45.10 2.34
N SER A 5 -9.02 -45.11 3.55
CA SER A 5 -10.42 -44.81 3.80
C SER A 5 -10.73 -43.35 3.43
N VAL A 6 -12.00 -43.06 3.21
CA VAL A 6 -12.47 -41.70 2.93
C VAL A 6 -12.09 -40.75 4.06
N ASP A 7 -12.19 -41.20 5.32
CA ASP A 7 -11.83 -40.41 6.49
C ASP A 7 -10.32 -40.09 6.55
N GLU A 8 -9.46 -41.05 6.16
CA GLU A 8 -8.02 -40.82 6.09
C GLU A 8 -7.65 -39.81 4.99
N VAL A 9 -8.31 -39.87 3.83
CA VAL A 9 -8.12 -38.89 2.75
C VAL A 9 -8.58 -37.49 3.18
N ILE A 10 -9.73 -37.40 3.86
CA ILE A 10 -10.25 -36.14 4.38
C ILE A 10 -9.26 -35.54 5.40
N ALA A 11 -8.71 -36.37 6.29
CA ALA A 11 -7.72 -35.94 7.27
C ALA A 11 -6.44 -35.41 6.62
N GLU A 12 -5.88 -36.13 5.63
CA GLU A 12 -4.69 -35.68 4.90
C GLU A 12 -4.93 -34.37 4.13
N MET A 13 -6.07 -34.23 3.46
CA MET A 13 -6.42 -33.01 2.73
C MET A 13 -6.61 -31.82 3.68
N THR A 14 -7.19 -32.06 4.86
CA THR A 14 -7.36 -31.04 5.90
C THR A 14 -6.02 -30.61 6.47
N ASP A 15 -5.11 -31.55 6.71
CA ASP A 15 -3.77 -31.24 7.23
C ASP A 15 -2.91 -30.49 6.21
N LEU A 16 -2.98 -30.85 4.92
CA LEU A 16 -2.33 -30.11 3.84
C LEU A 16 -2.86 -28.68 3.72
N TRP A 17 -4.17 -28.49 3.81
CA TRP A 17 -4.78 -27.15 3.81
C TRP A 17 -4.38 -26.34 5.05
N ASN A 18 -4.41 -26.95 6.24
CA ASN A 18 -3.98 -26.33 7.49
C ASN A 18 -2.50 -25.97 7.47
N THR A 19 -1.62 -26.84 6.99
CA THR A 19 -0.18 -26.59 6.89
C THR A 19 0.11 -25.45 5.90
N ARG A 20 -0.56 -25.45 4.75
CA ARG A 20 -0.39 -24.41 3.73
C ARG A 20 -0.95 -23.06 4.18
N THR A 21 -1.99 -23.05 5.01
CA THR A 21 -2.58 -21.83 5.57
C THR A 21 -1.85 -21.36 6.83
N GLN A 22 -1.40 -22.22 7.74
CA GLN A 22 -0.63 -21.85 8.94
C GLN A 22 0.77 -21.31 8.60
N ALA A 23 1.36 -21.73 7.47
CA ALA A 23 2.59 -21.13 6.95
C ALA A 23 2.42 -19.67 6.50
N LEU A 24 1.17 -19.22 6.29
CA LEU A 24 0.84 -17.85 5.92
C LEU A 24 0.41 -17.10 7.20
N GLY A 25 1.13 -16.04 7.55
CA GLY A 25 0.73 -15.18 8.66
C GLY A 25 -0.68 -14.61 8.47
N LYS A 26 -1.38 -14.26 9.56
CA LYS A 26 -2.76 -13.72 9.53
C LYS A 26 -2.92 -12.56 8.54
N GLN A 27 -1.89 -11.72 8.38
CA GLN A 27 -1.87 -10.61 7.41
C GLN A 27 -1.85 -11.08 5.95
N GLU A 28 -1.13 -12.16 5.67
CA GLU A 28 -0.97 -12.70 4.33
C GLU A 28 -2.21 -13.48 3.90
N GLN A 29 -2.83 -14.21 4.82
CA GLN A 29 -4.16 -14.81 4.62
C GLN A 29 -5.22 -13.74 4.30
N ARG A 30 -5.24 -12.63 5.05
CA ARG A 30 -6.15 -11.50 4.79
C ARG A 30 -5.89 -10.85 3.42
N ASN A 31 -4.63 -10.73 3.01
CA ASN A 31 -4.26 -10.17 1.71
C ASN A 31 -4.68 -11.11 0.56
N LEU A 32 -4.51 -12.42 0.71
CA LEU A 32 -4.97 -13.41 -0.27
C LEU A 32 -6.50 -13.39 -0.43
N TYR A 33 -7.24 -13.36 0.69
CA TYR A 33 -8.71 -13.27 0.64
C TYR A 33 -9.18 -12.01 -0.10
N ARG A 34 -8.52 -10.88 0.15
CA ARG A 34 -8.83 -9.63 -0.54
C ARG A 34 -8.45 -9.65 -2.02
N ALA A 35 -7.33 -10.26 -2.37
CA ALA A 35 -6.94 -10.45 -3.77
C ALA A 35 -7.98 -11.26 -4.56
N VAL A 36 -8.53 -12.32 -3.97
CA VAL A 36 -9.64 -13.11 -4.55
C VAL A 36 -10.90 -12.27 -4.75
N LEU A 37 -11.18 -11.33 -3.83
CA LEU A 37 -12.31 -10.41 -3.91
C LEU A 37 -12.04 -9.16 -4.77
N GLY A 38 -10.86 -9.04 -5.41
CA GLY A 38 -10.46 -7.84 -6.15
C GLY A 38 -10.23 -6.60 -5.27
N LEU A 39 -10.13 -6.79 -3.96
CA LEU A 39 -9.89 -5.74 -2.98
C LEU A 39 -8.38 -5.59 -2.74
N GLN A 40 -7.91 -4.36 -2.57
CA GLN A 40 -6.49 -4.08 -2.31
C GLN A 40 -6.02 -4.63 -0.97
N PRO A 41 -4.74 -5.03 -0.81
CA PRO A 41 -4.20 -5.52 0.46
C PRO A 41 -4.47 -4.53 1.60
N ILE A 42 -4.94 -5.02 2.74
CA ILE A 42 -5.02 -4.21 3.96
C ILE A 42 -3.65 -4.24 4.61
N TYR A 43 -2.67 -3.51 4.09
CA TYR A 43 -1.45 -3.30 4.86
C TYR A 43 -1.87 -2.58 6.15
N GLU A 44 -1.68 -3.24 7.29
CA GLU A 44 -1.91 -2.68 8.63
C GLU A 44 -1.04 -1.42 8.86
N GLN A 45 -0.13 -1.11 7.93
CA GLN A 45 0.55 0.15 7.73
C GLN A 45 0.62 0.52 6.23
N LEU A 46 -0.46 1.03 5.62
CA LEU A 46 -0.33 1.70 4.32
C LEU A 46 0.33 3.07 4.50
N ASN A 47 1.61 3.07 4.87
CA ASN A 47 2.41 4.28 4.94
C ASN A 47 2.99 4.53 3.56
N CYS A 48 2.40 5.49 2.84
CA CYS A 48 2.98 5.97 1.59
C CYS A 48 4.23 6.77 1.92
N THR A 49 5.34 6.44 1.26
CA THR A 49 6.63 7.11 1.46
C THR A 49 6.54 8.61 1.14
N ALA A 50 7.57 9.37 1.51
CA ALA A 50 7.68 10.78 1.10
C ALA A 50 7.49 10.91 -0.43
N GLY A 51 6.78 11.96 -0.82
CA GLY A 51 6.36 12.17 -2.21
C GLY A 51 5.13 11.36 -2.64
N ARG A 52 4.50 10.52 -1.81
CA ARG A 52 3.33 9.72 -2.20
C ARG A 52 2.14 9.86 -1.26
N GLU A 53 0.95 9.97 -1.80
CA GLU A 53 -0.31 10.03 -1.06
C GLU A 53 -1.15 8.76 -1.16
N ASN A 54 -2.00 8.55 -0.15
CA ASN A 54 -2.99 7.50 -0.19
C ASN A 54 -4.18 7.94 -1.04
N VAL A 55 -4.34 7.31 -2.21
CA VAL A 55 -5.52 7.42 -3.06
C VAL A 55 -6.23 6.07 -3.06
N LEU A 56 -7.35 5.99 -2.35
CA LEU A 56 -8.20 4.80 -2.28
C LEU A 56 -7.49 3.50 -1.85
N GLY A 57 -6.41 3.58 -1.09
CA GLY A 57 -5.61 2.41 -0.70
C GLY A 57 -4.41 2.13 -1.60
N ARG A 58 -4.06 3.04 -2.51
CA ARG A 58 -2.81 3.05 -3.29
C ARG A 58 -1.93 4.21 -2.89
N CYS A 59 -0.63 4.00 -2.95
CA CYS A 59 0.34 5.08 -2.84
C CYS A 59 0.60 5.65 -4.22
N GLU A 60 -0.10 6.74 -4.53
CA GLU A 60 0.05 7.47 -5.79
C GLU A 60 1.08 8.60 -5.60
N PRO A 61 1.87 8.93 -6.62
CA PRO A 61 2.79 10.07 -6.57
C PRO A 61 2.04 11.38 -6.31
N CYS A 62 2.60 12.25 -5.45
CA CYS A 62 2.12 13.62 -5.33
C CYS A 62 2.13 14.28 -6.71
N PRO A 63 1.02 14.92 -7.14
CA PRO A 63 1.00 15.69 -8.37
C PRO A 63 1.89 16.93 -8.24
N LYS A 64 2.23 17.54 -9.39
CA LYS A 64 2.98 18.80 -9.42
C LYS A 64 2.27 19.88 -8.60
N GLY A 65 3.06 20.71 -7.92
CA GLY A 65 2.57 21.72 -6.98
C GLY A 65 2.18 21.18 -5.61
N MET A 66 2.32 19.87 -5.36
CA MET A 66 2.06 19.24 -4.08
C MET A 66 3.29 18.45 -3.62
N PHE A 67 3.41 18.26 -2.31
CA PHE A 67 4.53 17.56 -1.70
C PHE A 67 4.10 16.72 -0.50
N LYS A 68 4.93 15.75 -0.13
CA LYS A 68 4.80 15.06 1.16
C LYS A 68 6.16 14.76 1.75
N ALA A 69 6.46 15.39 2.89
CA ALA A 69 7.78 15.31 3.50
C ALA A 69 8.06 14.00 4.25
N ILE A 70 7.03 13.39 4.83
CA ILE A 70 7.16 12.22 5.69
C ILE A 70 6.28 11.07 5.20
N ALA A 71 6.68 9.84 5.50
CA ALA A 71 5.86 8.69 5.20
C ALA A 71 4.59 8.68 6.07
N GLY A 72 3.46 8.24 5.50
CA GLY A 72 2.18 8.18 6.22
C GLY A 72 0.99 7.94 5.30
N VAL A 73 -0.22 7.98 5.86
CA VAL A 73 -1.49 7.77 5.12
C VAL A 73 -2.08 9.05 4.55
N GLU A 74 -1.52 10.22 4.92
CA GLU A 74 -2.07 11.53 4.58
C GLU A 74 -1.96 11.83 3.08
N ALA A 75 -2.85 12.69 2.61
CA ALA A 75 -2.74 13.28 1.28
C ALA A 75 -1.50 14.17 1.15
N CYS A 76 -1.07 14.43 -0.07
CA CYS A 76 -0.01 15.40 -0.32
C CYS A 76 -0.51 16.80 0.08
N ALA A 77 0.40 17.62 0.62
CA ALA A 77 0.12 19.01 0.94
C ALA A 77 0.42 19.89 -0.29
N ARG A 78 -0.35 20.95 -0.50
CA ARG A 78 0.00 21.96 -1.52
C ARG A 78 1.26 22.72 -1.12
N CYS A 79 2.08 23.07 -2.10
CA CYS A 79 3.18 23.99 -1.87
C CYS A 79 2.66 25.36 -1.41
N PRO A 80 3.25 25.94 -0.35
CA PRO A 80 2.86 27.28 0.10
C PRO A 80 3.19 28.33 -0.97
N ARG A 81 2.49 29.48 -0.91
CA ARG A 81 2.72 30.62 -1.82
C ARG A 81 4.20 31.03 -1.82
N GLY A 82 4.72 31.31 -3.01
CA GLY A 82 6.16 31.58 -3.18
C GLY A 82 7.03 30.32 -3.21
N SER A 83 6.42 29.13 -3.32
CA SER A 83 7.12 27.87 -3.55
C SER A 83 6.37 26.97 -4.55
N TYR A 84 7.08 26.02 -5.13
CA TYR A 84 6.57 25.12 -6.15
C TYR A 84 7.21 23.72 -6.07
N ALA A 85 6.49 22.73 -6.57
CA ALA A 85 7.02 21.38 -6.84
C ALA A 85 6.85 21.14 -8.35
N ASN A 86 7.95 21.10 -9.09
CA ASN A 86 7.93 21.00 -10.56
C ASN A 86 7.87 19.54 -11.07
N SER A 87 8.17 18.57 -10.20
CA SER A 87 8.07 17.15 -10.49
C SER A 87 6.85 16.53 -9.79
N THR A 88 6.46 15.35 -10.25
CA THR A 88 5.66 14.45 -9.42
C THR A 88 6.54 13.86 -8.33
N GLU A 89 5.90 13.25 -7.32
CA GLU A 89 6.59 12.56 -6.23
C GLU A 89 7.51 13.46 -5.37
N SER A 90 7.23 14.76 -5.32
CA SER A 90 8.07 15.70 -4.58
C SER A 90 7.93 15.51 -3.07
N ALA A 91 9.06 15.33 -2.38
CA ALA A 91 9.12 15.30 -0.92
C ALA A 91 9.15 16.70 -0.29
N SER A 92 9.39 17.75 -1.08
CA SER A 92 9.50 19.13 -0.62
C SER A 92 9.13 20.11 -1.73
N CYS A 93 8.91 21.36 -1.36
CA CYS A 93 8.71 22.46 -2.29
C CYS A 93 9.99 23.29 -2.43
N HIS A 94 10.26 23.73 -3.65
CA HIS A 94 11.34 24.65 -3.98
C HIS A 94 10.84 26.08 -3.89
N ARG A 95 11.62 26.99 -3.30
CA ARG A 95 11.28 28.41 -3.30
C ARG A 95 11.33 28.95 -4.72
N CYS A 96 10.40 29.85 -5.02
CA CYS A 96 10.46 30.62 -6.25
C CYS A 96 11.74 31.49 -6.25
N PRO A 97 12.37 31.71 -7.42
CA PRO A 97 13.40 32.75 -7.56
C PRO A 97 12.92 34.10 -7.03
N ALA A 98 13.85 34.96 -6.62
CA ALA A 98 13.53 36.34 -6.25
C ALA A 98 12.66 37.00 -7.34
N ASP A 99 11.66 37.78 -6.92
CA ASP A 99 10.70 38.49 -7.78
C ASP A 99 9.64 37.63 -8.50
N THR A 100 9.52 36.33 -8.13
CA THR A 100 8.45 35.45 -8.64
C THR A 100 7.67 34.80 -7.50
N SER A 101 6.36 34.61 -7.69
CA SER A 101 5.50 33.91 -6.73
C SER A 101 4.49 33.02 -7.43
N THR A 102 4.15 31.90 -6.79
CA THR A 102 2.98 31.09 -7.14
C THR A 102 1.73 31.71 -6.49
N ASP A 103 0.67 31.87 -7.29
CA ASP A 103 -0.65 32.40 -6.88
C ASP A 103 -1.55 31.34 -6.21
#